data_AF-A0A5D2JCE4-F1
#
_entry.id   AF-A0A5D2JCE4-F1
#
_cell.length_a   1.000
_cell.length_b   1.000
_cell.length_c   1.000
_cell.angle_alpha   90.00
_cell.angle_beta   90.00
_cell.angle_gamma   90.00
#
_symmetry.space_group_name_H-M   'P 1'
#
loop_
_entity.id
_entity.type
_entity.pdbx_description
1 polymer ?
#
loop_
_entity_poly.entity_id
_entity_poly.type
_entity_poly.pdbx_seq_one_letter_code
_entity_poly.pdbx_strand_id
1 'polypeptide(L)'
;MNKDGTLNEVAGLYCGLDRFEARKKLWSDLEETDLAVKMEPHSLRVPRSQRGGEVIEPLVSKQWFVTMQPLAEKALLAVEKGELTIIPERFEKIYNHWLTNIKDWCISRQLWWGHRIPVWYIVGNDCEEEYIVARSAEEALMRARDKYGKDVEVYQDPDVLDTWFSSALWPFSTLGWPDELAEDFKRFYPTTMLETGHDILFFWVARMVMMGIEFTGTVPFSYVYLHGLIRDSQGRKMSKTLGNVIDPLDTIKEFGTDALRFTLALGTSGQDLNLSTERLTANKAFTNKLWNAGKFLLQVLPNRDNVSGWQNIEACKFNTEGYLLRLPLPECWVVSKLHMLIDAVTESYNKFFFGDVGREIYDFFWGDFADWYIEASKARIYHSGDDSVALVAQTVLLYVFENILKLLHPFMPFVTEELWQALPNRREALIISSWPQTALPRSTDLVKRFENLQALEEKEVLALLSKLDLDNIHFADSPPEDAKQSVHLIASEGLEAYLPLADMVDISAEVQRLTKRLSKMQTEYEGLKARLNSPKFIEKAPKDVVRGVQEKAAEAEEKINLTKNRLALLKSTVMLLQ
;
A
#
# COMPACT_ATOMS: atom_id res chain seq x y z
N MET A 1 38.08 25.76 -22.43
CA MET A 1 36.73 26.39 -22.46
C MET A 1 36.55 27.16 -21.16
N ASN A 2 35.97 28.36 -21.22
CA ASN A 2 35.63 29.21 -20.10
C ASN A 2 34.29 28.77 -19.46
N LYS A 3 33.96 29.32 -18.28
CA LYS A 3 32.72 28.99 -17.55
C LYS A 3 31.44 29.44 -18.28
N ASP A 4 31.53 30.41 -19.18
CA ASP A 4 30.41 30.91 -20.00
C ASP A 4 30.17 30.08 -21.27
N GLY A 5 30.94 29.00 -21.49
CA GLY A 5 30.84 28.16 -22.68
C GLY A 5 31.62 28.66 -23.90
N THR A 6 32.39 29.75 -23.77
CA THR A 6 33.30 30.21 -24.82
C THR A 6 34.64 29.47 -24.80
N LEU A 7 35.33 29.40 -25.93
CA LEU A 7 36.68 28.81 -25.98
C LEU A 7 37.74 29.80 -25.45
N ASN A 8 38.69 29.28 -24.68
CA ASN A 8 39.77 30.08 -24.07
C ASN A 8 40.96 30.26 -25.02
N GLU A 9 41.97 31.00 -24.58
CA GLU A 9 43.17 31.34 -25.37
C GLU A 9 43.93 30.15 -25.96
N VAL A 10 43.87 28.99 -25.30
CA VAL A 10 44.50 27.74 -25.77
C VAL A 10 43.86 27.24 -27.08
N ALA A 11 42.64 27.67 -27.41
CA ALA A 11 41.93 27.26 -28.62
C ALA A 11 42.38 28.01 -29.89
N GLY A 12 43.38 28.90 -29.81
CA GLY A 12 43.96 29.57 -30.97
C GLY A 12 42.93 30.37 -31.78
N LEU A 13 42.76 30.02 -33.06
CA LEU A 13 41.86 30.72 -34.01
C LEU A 13 40.37 30.67 -33.63
N TYR A 14 40.01 29.82 -32.67
CA TYR A 14 38.65 29.68 -32.14
C TYR A 14 38.46 30.36 -30.78
N CYS A 15 39.50 30.97 -30.22
CA CYS A 15 39.42 31.69 -28.96
C CYS A 15 38.30 32.75 -28.99
N GLY A 16 37.51 32.82 -27.93
CA GLY A 16 36.40 33.77 -27.76
C GLY A 16 35.07 33.35 -28.43
N LEU A 17 35.06 32.32 -29.28
CA LEU A 17 33.83 31.83 -29.90
C LEU A 17 33.00 31.00 -28.89
N ASP A 18 31.67 31.10 -28.99
CA ASP A 18 30.77 30.15 -28.32
C ASP A 18 31.02 28.73 -28.87
N ARG A 19 30.93 27.71 -28.00
CA ARG A 19 31.20 26.31 -28.36
C ARG A 19 30.42 25.79 -29.57
N PHE A 20 29.19 26.25 -29.82
CA PHE A 20 28.42 25.80 -30.98
C PHE A 20 28.85 26.50 -32.25
N GLU A 21 29.22 27.78 -32.17
CA GLU A 21 29.78 28.54 -33.28
C GLU A 21 31.17 27.99 -33.65
N ALA A 22 32.01 27.76 -32.65
CA ALA A 22 33.32 27.13 -32.81
C ALA A 22 33.20 25.77 -33.50
N ARG A 23 32.21 24.94 -33.13
CA ARG A 23 31.97 23.65 -33.77
C ARG A 23 31.66 23.78 -35.27
N LYS A 24 30.83 24.76 -35.66
CA LYS A 24 30.52 25.01 -37.08
C LYS A 24 31.73 25.52 -37.85
N LYS A 25 32.48 26.46 -37.26
CA LYS A 25 33.69 27.02 -37.88
C LYS A 25 34.77 25.97 -38.04
N LEU A 26 35.03 25.19 -37.00
CA LEU A 26 35.98 24.07 -37.05
C LEU A 26 35.61 23.08 -38.17
N TRP A 27 34.34 22.76 -38.34
CA TRP A 27 33.92 21.89 -39.43
C TRP A 27 34.20 22.52 -40.82
N SER A 28 33.86 23.78 -41.01
CA SER A 28 34.15 24.52 -42.25
C SER A 28 35.65 24.52 -42.57
N ASP A 29 36.50 24.81 -41.58
CA ASP A 29 37.95 24.84 -41.75
C ASP A 29 38.49 23.43 -42.09
N LEU A 30 37.91 22.37 -41.53
CA LEU A 30 38.26 20.98 -41.88
C LEU A 30 37.86 20.62 -43.33
N GLU A 31 36.73 21.13 -43.82
CA GLU A 31 36.32 20.97 -45.22
C GLU A 31 37.26 21.72 -46.17
N GLU A 32 37.61 22.97 -45.85
CA GLU A 32 38.52 23.80 -46.66
C GLU A 32 39.94 23.24 -46.73
N THR A 33 40.37 22.53 -45.68
CA THR A 33 41.71 21.92 -45.59
C THR A 33 41.76 20.45 -46.03
N ASP A 34 40.67 19.91 -46.58
CA ASP A 34 40.54 18.51 -47.03
C ASP A 34 40.82 17.47 -45.91
N LEU A 35 40.57 17.88 -44.66
CA LEU A 35 40.66 17.01 -43.47
C LEU A 35 39.30 16.41 -43.08
N ALA A 36 38.19 16.96 -43.60
CA ALA A 36 36.85 16.45 -43.39
C ALA A 36 36.57 15.23 -44.29
N VAL A 37 36.36 14.05 -43.68
CA VAL A 37 36.13 12.80 -44.43
C VAL A 37 34.66 12.62 -44.82
N LYS A 38 33.72 12.82 -43.88
CA LYS A 38 32.29 12.55 -44.08
C LYS A 38 31.43 13.27 -43.05
N MET A 39 30.32 13.86 -43.51
CA MET A 39 29.21 14.29 -42.66
C MET A 39 28.03 13.33 -42.82
N GLU A 40 27.47 12.86 -41.71
CA GLU A 40 26.25 12.06 -41.72
C GLU A 40 25.32 12.42 -40.55
N PRO A 41 23.99 12.36 -40.74
CA PRO A 41 23.04 12.56 -39.65
C PRO A 41 23.21 11.49 -38.56
N HIS A 42 23.33 11.92 -37.30
CA HIS A 42 23.47 11.00 -36.16
C HIS A 42 22.63 11.45 -34.97
N SER A 43 21.86 10.51 -34.40
CA SER A 43 21.01 10.76 -33.23
C SER A 43 21.79 10.54 -31.93
N LEU A 44 22.13 11.65 -31.26
CA LEU A 44 22.87 11.63 -30.00
C LEU A 44 21.94 11.70 -28.78
N ARG A 45 22.31 10.98 -27.72
CA ARG A 45 21.77 11.19 -26.37
C ARG A 45 22.60 12.26 -25.65
N VAL A 46 22.16 13.51 -25.73
CA VAL A 46 22.87 14.65 -25.14
C VAL A 46 22.37 14.91 -23.72
N PRO A 47 23.26 14.90 -22.70
CA PRO A 47 22.88 15.20 -21.33
C PRO A 47 22.44 16.66 -21.20
N ARG A 48 21.36 16.88 -20.45
CA ARG A 48 20.81 18.22 -20.20
C ARG A 48 20.59 18.45 -18.72
N SER A 49 20.75 19.70 -18.30
CA SER A 49 20.39 20.16 -16.97
C SER A 49 18.92 19.84 -16.71
N GLN A 50 18.61 19.16 -15.60
CA GLN A 50 17.23 18.82 -15.26
C GLN A 50 16.38 20.08 -15.00
N ARG A 51 16.99 21.16 -14.49
CA ARG A 51 16.29 22.39 -14.08
C ARG A 51 16.16 23.40 -15.21
N GLY A 52 17.25 23.68 -15.94
CA GLY A 52 17.26 24.70 -17.00
C GLY A 52 17.20 24.13 -18.42
N GLY A 53 17.45 22.83 -18.61
CA GLY A 53 17.36 22.16 -19.91
C GLY A 53 18.56 22.39 -20.84
N GLU A 54 19.56 23.17 -20.41
CA GLU A 54 20.78 23.43 -21.18
C GLU A 54 21.64 22.16 -21.33
N VAL A 55 22.43 22.09 -22.40
CA VAL A 55 23.39 21.00 -22.61
C VAL A 55 24.48 21.07 -21.55
N ILE A 56 24.73 19.94 -20.88
CA ILE A 56 25.78 19.83 -19.86
C ILE A 56 27.13 19.67 -20.56
N GLU A 57 28.09 20.51 -20.18
CA GLU A 57 29.48 20.41 -20.65
C GLU A 57 30.39 19.90 -19.52
N PRO A 58 31.20 18.87 -19.75
CA PRO A 58 32.17 18.42 -18.77
C PRO A 58 33.33 19.40 -18.68
N LEU A 59 33.62 19.86 -17.46
CA LEU A 59 34.77 20.71 -17.15
C LEU A 59 35.51 20.12 -15.95
N VAL A 60 36.84 20.14 -16.00
CA VAL A 60 37.67 19.79 -14.84
C VAL A 60 37.67 20.98 -13.89
N SER A 61 37.20 20.76 -12.66
CA SER A 61 37.27 21.73 -11.57
C SER A 61 37.67 21.05 -10.28
N LYS A 62 38.36 21.77 -9.40
CA LYS A 62 38.59 21.33 -8.02
C LYS A 62 37.27 21.44 -7.26
N GLN A 63 36.91 20.40 -6.53
CA GLN A 63 35.64 20.25 -5.82
C GLN A 63 35.85 19.41 -4.56
N TRP A 64 34.92 19.51 -3.61
CA TRP A 64 34.91 18.71 -2.39
C TRP A 64 34.18 17.39 -2.62
N PHE A 65 34.84 16.28 -2.27
CA PHE A 65 34.29 14.94 -2.42
C PHE A 65 34.25 14.20 -1.08
N VAL A 66 33.23 13.35 -0.92
CA VAL A 66 33.18 12.33 0.12
C VAL A 66 33.49 10.98 -0.50
N THR A 67 34.45 10.26 0.08
CA THR A 67 34.76 8.88 -0.32
C THR A 67 33.65 7.95 0.12
N MET A 68 32.91 7.40 -0.84
CA MET A 68 31.62 6.77 -0.56
C MET A 68 31.71 5.28 -0.24
N GLN A 69 32.75 4.59 -0.73
CA GLN A 69 32.83 3.13 -0.63
C GLN A 69 32.73 2.60 0.82
N PRO A 70 33.48 3.13 1.81
CA PRO A 70 33.39 2.63 3.19
C PRO A 70 32.01 2.84 3.82
N LEU A 71 31.33 3.93 3.44
CA LEU A 71 29.98 4.24 3.91
C LEU A 71 28.95 3.27 3.31
N ALA A 72 29.08 2.99 2.02
CA ALA A 72 28.20 2.09 1.29
C ALA A 72 28.31 0.65 1.79
N GLU A 73 29.51 0.18 2.12
CA GLU A 73 29.74 -1.15 2.71
C GLU A 73 28.96 -1.34 4.03
N LYS A 74 28.97 -0.32 4.91
CA LYS A 74 28.19 -0.34 6.16
C LYS A 74 26.68 -0.44 5.89
N ALA A 75 26.19 0.32 4.92
CA ALA A 75 24.78 0.33 4.55
C ALA A 75 24.30 -0.99 3.89
N LEU A 76 25.14 -1.60 3.06
CA LEU A 76 24.90 -2.93 2.48
C LEU A 76 24.80 -4.01 3.57
N LEU A 77 25.74 -3.99 4.53
CA LEU A 77 25.76 -4.93 5.64
C LEU A 77 24.52 -4.81 6.54
N ALA A 78 23.99 -3.60 6.74
CA ALA A 78 22.78 -3.38 7.53
C ALA A 78 21.56 -4.09 6.92
N VAL A 79 21.44 -4.07 5.59
CA VAL A 79 20.39 -4.82 4.87
C VAL A 79 20.64 -6.32 4.96
N GLU A 80 21.86 -6.77 4.70
CA GLU A 80 22.24 -8.19 4.75
C GLU A 80 21.96 -8.82 6.13
N LYS A 81 22.19 -8.09 7.22
CA LYS A 81 21.93 -8.54 8.60
C LYS A 81 20.46 -8.45 9.02
N GLY A 82 19.60 -7.84 8.21
CA GLY A 82 18.20 -7.58 8.56
C GLY A 82 17.99 -6.46 9.59
N GLU A 83 19.00 -5.63 9.83
CA GLU A 83 18.87 -4.40 10.66
C GLU A 83 18.03 -3.34 9.93
N LEU A 84 18.04 -3.37 8.60
CA LEU A 84 17.26 -2.51 7.72
C LEU A 84 16.47 -3.37 6.71
N THR A 85 15.14 -3.22 6.70
CA THR A 85 14.26 -3.92 5.74
C THR A 85 13.70 -2.94 4.71
N ILE A 86 13.87 -3.24 3.41
CA ILE A 86 13.34 -2.42 2.31
C ILE A 86 12.06 -3.06 1.76
N ILE A 87 10.97 -2.29 1.74
CA ILE A 87 9.64 -2.71 1.32
C ILE A 87 9.23 -1.90 0.08
N PRO A 88 8.81 -2.52 -1.03
CA PRO A 88 8.83 -3.97 -1.30
C PRO A 88 10.25 -4.53 -1.50
N GLU A 89 10.42 -5.81 -1.18
CA GLU A 89 11.70 -6.56 -1.25
C GLU A 89 12.44 -6.42 -2.60
N ARG A 90 11.70 -6.27 -3.72
CA ARG A 90 12.31 -6.09 -5.04
C ARG A 90 13.25 -4.88 -5.14
N PHE A 91 13.05 -3.84 -4.33
CA PHE A 91 13.91 -2.65 -4.32
C PHE A 91 15.23 -2.87 -3.58
N GLU A 92 15.35 -3.95 -2.80
CA GLU A 92 16.60 -4.31 -2.14
C GLU A 92 17.70 -4.59 -3.16
N LYS A 93 17.39 -5.36 -4.22
CA LYS A 93 18.34 -5.63 -5.31
C LYS A 93 18.79 -4.34 -6.02
N ILE A 94 17.87 -3.40 -6.18
CA ILE A 94 18.11 -2.10 -6.81
C ILE A 94 19.03 -1.25 -5.92
N TYR A 95 18.74 -1.21 -4.62
CA TYR A 95 19.55 -0.56 -3.59
C TYR A 95 20.98 -1.13 -3.53
N ASN A 96 21.09 -2.46 -3.44
CA ASN A 96 22.37 -3.15 -3.33
C ASN A 96 23.24 -2.94 -4.58
N HIS A 97 22.62 -3.04 -5.77
CA HIS A 97 23.33 -2.81 -7.03
C HIS A 97 23.89 -1.39 -7.12
N TRP A 98 23.12 -0.39 -6.67
CA TRP A 98 23.56 1.00 -6.72
C TRP A 98 24.71 1.28 -5.76
N LEU A 99 24.61 0.80 -4.51
CA LEU A 99 25.66 0.98 -3.51
C LEU A 99 26.96 0.25 -3.88
N THR A 100 26.87 -0.94 -4.47
CA THR A 100 28.04 -1.71 -4.92
C THR A 100 28.86 -0.94 -5.99
N ASN A 101 28.19 -0.11 -6.80
CA ASN A 101 28.80 0.64 -7.90
C ASN A 101 28.97 2.13 -7.61
N ILE A 102 28.82 2.54 -6.34
CA ILE A 102 28.82 3.94 -5.95
C ILE A 102 30.18 4.60 -6.28
N LYS A 103 30.13 5.88 -6.64
CA LYS A 103 31.31 6.73 -6.84
C LYS A 103 31.37 7.80 -5.77
N ASP A 104 32.56 8.35 -5.58
CA ASP A 104 32.78 9.46 -4.66
C ASP A 104 31.84 10.61 -4.98
N TRP A 105 31.24 11.14 -3.91
CA TRP A 105 30.16 12.10 -4.04
C TRP A 105 30.73 13.51 -3.98
N CYS A 106 30.61 14.24 -5.08
CA CYS A 106 30.88 15.68 -5.09
C CYS A 106 29.83 16.41 -4.25
N ILE A 107 30.25 16.96 -3.11
CA ILE A 107 29.39 17.65 -2.14
C ILE A 107 29.41 19.18 -2.28
N SER A 108 30.34 19.76 -3.05
CA SER A 108 30.38 21.20 -3.29
C SER A 108 29.51 21.64 -4.47
N ARG A 109 28.90 22.82 -4.34
CA ARG A 109 28.03 23.43 -5.35
C ARG A 109 28.31 24.92 -5.42
N GLN A 110 28.43 25.44 -6.64
CA GLN A 110 28.57 26.88 -6.92
C GLN A 110 27.19 27.55 -6.98
N LEU A 111 26.41 27.40 -5.90
CA LEU A 111 25.08 27.98 -5.74
C LEU A 111 25.09 29.03 -4.63
N TRP A 112 24.19 30.00 -4.72
CA TRP A 112 24.03 31.01 -3.65
C TRP A 112 23.22 30.49 -2.46
N TRP A 113 22.40 29.45 -2.68
CA TRP A 113 21.56 28.86 -1.64
C TRP A 113 22.13 27.52 -1.18
N GLY A 114 22.48 27.43 0.10
CA GLY A 114 22.96 26.22 0.76
C GLY A 114 23.82 26.55 1.98
N HIS A 115 24.26 25.51 2.70
CA HIS A 115 25.16 25.68 3.84
C HIS A 115 26.58 25.90 3.30
N ARG A 116 27.24 27.00 3.67
CA ARG A 116 28.64 27.24 3.26
C ARG A 116 29.55 26.17 3.82
N ILE A 117 30.46 25.67 2.99
CA ILE A 117 31.43 24.66 3.40
C ILE A 117 32.33 25.27 4.50
N PRO A 118 32.57 24.57 5.64
CA PRO A 118 33.36 25.09 6.76
C PRO A 118 34.87 25.00 6.50
N VAL A 119 35.29 25.40 5.30
CA VAL A 119 36.68 25.42 4.82
C VAL A 119 37.10 26.88 4.66
N TRP A 120 38.32 27.18 5.09
CA TRP A 120 38.89 28.51 5.11
C TRP A 120 40.26 28.50 4.44
N TYR A 121 40.47 29.41 3.49
CA TYR A 121 41.72 29.61 2.79
C TYR A 121 42.49 30.79 3.39
N ILE A 122 43.81 30.80 3.23
CA ILE A 122 44.68 31.90 3.67
C ILE A 122 44.80 32.93 2.55
N VAL A 123 44.58 34.22 2.85
CA VAL A 123 44.73 35.31 1.88
C VAL A 123 46.21 35.43 1.48
N GLY A 124 46.48 35.53 0.17
CA GLY A 124 47.84 35.64 -0.36
C GLY A 124 48.58 34.31 -0.50
N ASN A 125 47.95 33.18 -0.16
CA ASN A 125 48.46 31.86 -0.50
C ASN A 125 47.76 31.36 -1.77
N ASP A 126 48.51 31.16 -2.85
CA ASP A 126 47.97 30.70 -4.13
C ASP A 126 47.73 29.17 -4.16
N CYS A 127 48.13 28.45 -3.10
CA CYS A 127 47.94 27.01 -3.01
C CYS A 127 46.59 26.66 -2.37
N GLU A 128 45.58 26.36 -3.18
CA GLU A 128 44.25 25.90 -2.71
C GLU A 128 44.29 24.53 -2.00
N GLU A 129 45.42 23.82 -1.99
CA GLU A 129 45.60 22.60 -1.19
C GLU A 129 45.89 22.91 0.29
N GLU A 130 46.22 24.15 0.61
CA GLU A 130 46.44 24.61 1.98
C GLU A 130 45.20 25.33 2.52
N TYR A 131 44.37 24.58 3.22
CA TYR A 131 43.13 25.08 3.83
C TYR A 131 43.00 24.66 5.30
N ILE A 132 42.05 25.31 5.99
CA ILE A 132 41.69 25.05 7.38
C ILE A 132 40.22 24.68 7.44
N VAL A 133 39.91 23.54 8.06
CA VAL A 133 38.52 23.17 8.38
C VAL A 133 38.19 23.68 9.78
N ALA A 134 37.14 24.50 9.91
CA ALA A 134 36.72 25.11 11.17
C ALA A 134 35.25 25.55 11.11
N ARG A 135 34.54 25.43 12.24
CA ARG A 135 33.10 25.71 12.35
C ARG A 135 32.78 27.20 12.30
N SER A 136 33.72 28.06 12.69
CA SER A 136 33.57 29.51 12.68
C SER A 136 34.83 30.22 12.16
N ALA A 137 34.68 31.51 11.82
CA ALA A 137 35.79 32.35 11.38
C ALA A 137 36.85 32.52 12.48
N GLU A 138 36.42 32.63 13.74
CA GLU A 138 37.30 32.79 14.89
C GLU A 138 38.15 31.53 15.11
N GLU A 139 37.53 30.34 15.02
CA GLU A 139 38.24 29.07 15.11
C GLU A 139 39.22 28.92 13.94
N ALA A 140 38.81 29.28 12.72
CA ALA A 140 39.67 29.24 11.54
C ALA A 140 40.91 30.14 11.71
N LEU A 141 40.71 31.38 12.16
CA LEU A 141 41.77 32.35 12.38
C LEU A 141 42.73 31.91 13.49
N MET A 142 42.21 31.30 14.56
CA MET A 142 43.04 30.75 15.63
C MET A 142 43.96 29.64 15.11
N ARG A 143 43.40 28.68 14.35
CA ARG A 143 44.16 27.59 13.72
C ARG A 143 45.15 28.12 12.68
N ALA A 144 44.77 29.17 11.94
CA ALA A 144 45.64 29.80 10.95
C ALA A 144 46.86 30.43 11.63
N ARG A 145 46.65 31.15 12.74
CA ARG A 145 47.73 31.82 13.46
C ARG A 145 48.73 30.86 14.08
N ASP A 146 48.25 29.71 14.56
CA ASP A 146 49.10 28.66 15.10
C ASP A 146 50.03 28.07 14.03
N LYS A 147 49.51 27.89 12.80
CA LYS A 147 50.26 27.29 11.69
C LYS A 147 51.14 28.27 10.91
N TYR A 148 50.68 29.50 10.70
CA TYR A 148 51.27 30.45 9.74
C TYR A 148 51.76 31.77 10.39
N GLY A 149 51.56 31.97 11.69
CA GLY A 149 51.98 33.16 12.42
C GLY A 149 50.88 34.21 12.60
N LYS A 150 51.18 35.32 13.28
CA LYS A 150 50.16 36.28 13.75
C LYS A 150 49.49 37.11 12.65
N ASP A 151 50.20 37.36 11.55
CA ASP A 151 49.78 38.23 10.46
C ASP A 151 49.15 37.42 9.33
N VAL A 152 48.05 36.73 9.63
CA VAL A 152 47.28 35.95 8.65
C VAL A 152 45.83 36.36 8.61
N GLU A 153 45.31 36.40 7.39
CA GLU A 153 43.90 36.64 7.09
C GLU A 153 43.33 35.39 6.43
N VAL A 154 42.07 35.08 6.74
CA VAL A 154 41.37 33.90 6.22
C VAL A 154 40.08 34.29 5.53
N TYR A 155 39.70 33.58 4.48
CA TYR A 155 38.40 33.70 3.83
C TYR A 155 37.77 32.32 3.65
N GLN A 156 36.46 32.23 3.87
CA GLN A 156 35.73 30.97 3.74
C GLN A 156 35.53 30.60 2.26
N ASP A 157 35.57 29.31 1.96
CA ASP A 157 35.23 28.75 0.65
C ASP A 157 33.85 29.27 0.18
N PRO A 158 33.73 29.86 -1.02
CA PRO A 158 32.47 30.38 -1.53
C PRO A 158 31.44 29.30 -1.88
N ASP A 159 31.85 28.03 -1.99
CA ASP A 159 30.94 26.93 -2.31
C ASP A 159 30.00 26.61 -1.14
N VAL A 160 28.83 26.08 -1.52
CA VAL A 160 27.84 25.53 -0.59
C VAL A 160 27.75 24.02 -0.72
N LEU A 161 27.29 23.37 0.34
CA LEU A 161 27.01 21.95 0.36
C LEU A 161 25.82 21.58 -0.52
N ASP A 162 25.90 20.42 -1.15
CA ASP A 162 24.80 19.76 -1.84
C ASP A 162 23.59 19.64 -0.91
N THR A 163 22.38 19.92 -1.39
CA THR A 163 21.15 19.81 -0.59
C THR A 163 20.96 18.39 -0.06
N TRP A 164 21.39 17.38 -0.82
CA TRP A 164 21.35 15.99 -0.35
C TRP A 164 22.29 15.72 0.83
N PHE A 165 23.33 16.54 1.05
CA PHE A 165 24.21 16.47 2.22
C PHE A 165 23.46 16.82 3.50
N SER A 166 22.75 17.94 3.52
CA SER A 166 21.92 18.29 4.67
C SER A 166 20.75 17.30 4.85
N SER A 167 20.08 16.90 3.76
CA SER A 167 18.94 15.97 3.84
C SER A 167 19.34 14.57 4.30
N ALA A 168 20.58 14.17 4.10
CA ALA A 168 21.11 12.90 4.61
C ALA A 168 21.20 12.85 6.14
N LEU A 169 21.25 14.01 6.80
CA LEU A 169 21.34 14.11 8.27
C LEU A 169 19.98 14.13 8.96
N TRP A 170 18.90 14.19 8.17
CA TRP A 170 17.52 14.38 8.65
C TRP A 170 17.12 13.48 9.83
N PRO A 171 17.36 12.15 9.83
CA PRO A 171 16.80 11.25 10.84
C PRO A 171 17.26 11.53 12.28
N PHE A 172 18.38 12.23 12.44
CA PHE A 172 18.97 12.52 13.74
C PHE A 172 19.12 14.02 14.00
N SER A 173 19.36 14.83 12.96
CA SER A 173 19.48 16.29 13.12
C SER A 173 18.18 16.94 13.61
N THR A 174 17.01 16.34 13.33
CA THR A 174 15.73 16.83 13.83
C THR A 174 15.47 16.50 15.29
N LEU A 175 16.29 15.64 15.90
CA LEU A 175 16.12 15.14 17.27
C LEU A 175 17.11 15.76 18.27
N GLY A 176 17.79 16.84 17.87
CA GLY A 176 18.77 17.55 18.71
C GLY A 176 20.23 17.13 18.49
N TRP A 177 20.52 16.17 17.60
CA TRP A 177 21.89 15.88 17.20
C TRP A 177 22.56 17.14 16.61
N PRO A 178 23.82 17.45 16.97
CA PRO A 178 24.86 16.57 17.51
C PRO A 178 24.89 16.38 19.03
N ASP A 179 23.93 16.93 19.79
CA ASP A 179 23.83 16.63 21.22
C ASP A 179 23.16 15.26 21.45
N GLU A 180 23.97 14.20 21.61
CA GLU A 180 23.48 12.86 21.91
C GLU A 180 22.82 12.75 23.30
N LEU A 181 22.97 13.77 24.15
CA LEU A 181 22.27 13.83 25.43
C LEU A 181 20.84 14.33 25.31
N ALA A 182 20.46 14.91 24.15
CA ALA A 182 19.12 15.40 23.86
C ALA A 182 18.07 14.30 24.10
N GLU A 183 16.98 14.67 24.77
CA GLU A 183 15.92 13.74 25.16
C GLU A 183 15.26 13.09 23.94
N ASP A 184 14.96 13.87 22.91
CA ASP A 184 14.34 13.38 21.67
C ASP A 184 15.25 12.39 20.94
N PHE A 185 16.56 12.65 20.87
CA PHE A 185 17.52 11.73 20.27
C PHE A 185 17.51 10.37 20.99
N LYS A 186 17.61 10.37 22.31
CA LYS A 186 17.58 9.14 23.12
C LYS A 186 16.26 8.39 23.03
N ARG A 187 15.15 9.11 22.88
CA ARG A 187 13.81 8.54 22.91
C ARG A 187 13.38 7.96 21.57
N PHE A 188 13.72 8.64 20.48
CA PHE A 188 13.13 8.37 19.17
C PHE A 188 14.13 7.87 18.12
N TYR A 189 15.44 7.88 18.41
CA TYR A 189 16.45 7.32 17.51
C TYR A 189 16.95 5.95 18.00
N PRO A 190 17.03 4.92 17.13
CA PRO A 190 16.62 4.92 15.72
C PRO A 190 15.10 4.90 15.55
N THR A 191 14.62 5.46 14.44
CA THR A 191 13.18 5.50 14.12
C THR A 191 12.66 4.15 13.62
N THR A 192 11.34 3.92 13.64
CA THR A 192 10.78 2.65 13.17
C THR A 192 10.77 2.55 11.64
N MET A 193 10.23 3.57 10.96
CA MET A 193 9.96 3.51 9.52
C MET A 193 10.25 4.85 8.84
N LEU A 194 10.88 4.78 7.67
CA LEU A 194 10.90 5.85 6.68
C LEU A 194 9.94 5.50 5.54
N GLU A 195 8.97 6.36 5.27
CA GLU A 195 8.10 6.26 4.11
C GLU A 195 8.49 7.30 3.04
N THR A 196 8.62 6.87 1.78
CA THR A 196 8.94 7.78 0.67
C THR A 196 8.71 7.16 -0.71
N GLY A 197 8.76 7.98 -1.76
CA GLY A 197 8.68 7.53 -3.14
C GLY A 197 9.96 6.82 -3.57
N HIS A 198 9.84 5.79 -4.39
CA HIS A 198 11.01 5.03 -4.89
C HIS A 198 12.02 5.85 -5.70
N ASP A 199 11.63 7.05 -6.18
CA ASP A 199 12.48 7.92 -7.01
C ASP A 199 13.65 8.56 -6.25
N ILE A 200 13.56 8.66 -4.92
CA ILE A 200 14.62 9.20 -4.06
C ILE A 200 15.29 8.15 -3.16
N LEU A 201 15.11 6.86 -3.46
CA LEU A 201 15.80 5.74 -2.80
C LEU A 201 17.32 5.96 -2.74
N PHE A 202 17.93 6.46 -3.82
CA PHE A 202 19.38 6.63 -3.89
C PHE A 202 19.86 7.97 -3.33
N PHE A 203 19.16 9.05 -3.68
CA PHE A 203 19.59 10.41 -3.36
C PHE A 203 19.30 10.76 -1.89
N TRP A 204 18.30 10.12 -1.29
CA TRP A 204 17.90 10.40 0.09
C TRP A 204 18.05 9.19 1.00
N VAL A 205 17.33 8.09 0.76
CA VAL A 205 17.29 6.94 1.67
C VAL A 205 18.70 6.36 1.88
N ALA A 206 19.39 6.03 0.80
CA ALA A 206 20.74 5.47 0.87
C ALA A 206 21.72 6.43 1.56
N ARG A 207 21.59 7.74 1.32
CA ARG A 207 22.42 8.76 1.97
C ARG A 207 22.14 8.84 3.47
N MET A 208 20.87 8.80 3.89
CA MET A 208 20.49 8.75 5.29
C MET A 208 21.01 7.51 6.00
N VAL A 209 20.91 6.33 5.37
CA VAL A 209 21.42 5.08 5.95
C VAL A 209 22.92 5.17 6.17
N MET A 210 23.67 5.57 5.13
CA MET A 210 25.12 5.72 5.21
C MET A 210 25.56 6.73 6.28
N MET A 211 24.98 7.94 6.27
CA MET A 211 25.35 8.98 7.24
C MET A 211 24.86 8.68 8.65
N GLY A 212 23.69 8.05 8.79
CA GLY A 212 23.18 7.58 10.08
C GLY A 212 24.16 6.62 10.72
N ILE A 213 24.53 5.54 10.02
CA ILE A 213 25.47 4.55 10.57
C ILE A 213 26.85 5.18 10.84
N GLU A 214 27.32 6.07 9.98
CA GLU A 214 28.61 6.74 10.17
C GLU A 214 28.66 7.60 11.44
N PHE A 215 27.62 8.41 11.68
CA PHE A 215 27.63 9.39 12.75
C PHE A 215 27.05 8.88 14.07
N THR A 216 26.21 7.83 14.06
CA THR A 216 25.52 7.34 15.26
C THR A 216 25.85 5.89 15.60
N GLY A 217 26.51 5.16 14.69
CA GLY A 217 26.84 3.74 14.86
C GLY A 217 25.68 2.77 14.65
N THR A 218 24.48 3.23 14.30
CA THR A 218 23.30 2.38 14.04
C THR A 218 22.52 2.84 12.82
N VAL A 219 21.66 1.97 12.28
CA VAL A 219 20.73 2.33 11.20
C VAL A 219 19.80 3.46 11.65
N PRO A 220 19.43 4.42 10.78
CA PRO A 220 18.52 5.51 11.15
C PRO A 220 17.05 5.08 11.30
N PHE A 221 16.66 3.99 10.63
CA PHE A 221 15.33 3.40 10.66
C PHE A 221 15.39 1.90 10.46
N SER A 222 14.42 1.15 11.00
CA SER A 222 14.32 -0.31 10.81
C SER A 222 13.67 -0.71 9.48
N TYR A 223 12.70 0.09 8.99
CA TYR A 223 11.96 -0.18 7.76
C TYR A 223 12.04 1.00 6.78
N VAL A 224 12.19 0.70 5.49
CA VAL A 224 11.98 1.65 4.39
C VAL A 224 10.74 1.22 3.62
N TYR A 225 9.65 1.98 3.72
CA TYR A 225 8.46 1.76 2.92
C TYR A 225 8.49 2.64 1.68
N LEU A 226 8.67 2.02 0.52
CA LEU A 226 8.68 2.69 -0.77
C LEU A 226 7.30 2.63 -1.40
N HIS A 227 6.62 3.77 -1.50
CA HIS A 227 5.38 3.89 -2.27
C HIS A 227 5.68 4.21 -3.74
N GLY A 228 4.69 3.95 -4.61
CA GLY A 228 4.74 4.36 -6.01
C GLY A 228 4.50 5.86 -6.20
N LEU A 229 4.78 6.34 -7.41
CA LEU A 229 4.49 7.72 -7.79
C LEU A 229 3.04 7.86 -8.26
N ILE A 230 2.43 9.00 -7.95
CA ILE A 230 1.12 9.32 -8.51
C ILE A 230 1.32 9.78 -9.97
N ARG A 231 0.54 9.19 -10.86
CA ARG A 231 0.53 9.46 -12.29
C ARG A 231 -0.81 10.07 -12.69
N ASP A 232 -0.84 10.72 -13.85
CA ASP A 232 -2.11 11.11 -14.44
C ASP A 232 -2.93 9.88 -14.87
N SER A 233 -4.16 10.09 -15.34
CA SER A 233 -5.04 9.02 -15.80
C SER A 233 -4.48 8.18 -16.95
N GLN A 234 -3.49 8.70 -17.69
CA GLN A 234 -2.79 8.02 -18.79
C GLN A 234 -1.48 7.36 -18.35
N GLY A 235 -1.14 7.39 -17.05
CA GLY A 235 0.09 6.80 -16.52
C GLY A 235 1.35 7.66 -16.72
N ARG A 236 1.21 8.92 -17.15
CA ARG A 236 2.37 9.81 -17.34
C ARG A 236 2.78 10.43 -16.01
N LYS A 237 4.08 10.73 -15.86
CA LYS A 237 4.58 11.48 -14.69
C LYS A 237 3.85 12.82 -14.62
N MET A 238 3.31 13.17 -13.45
CA MET A 238 2.81 14.52 -13.24
C MET A 238 3.98 15.51 -13.25
N SER A 239 3.86 16.56 -14.07
CA SER A 239 4.85 17.64 -14.11
C SER A 239 4.22 18.94 -14.58
N LYS A 240 4.69 20.06 -14.02
CA LYS A 240 4.20 21.39 -14.40
C LYS A 240 4.37 21.66 -15.90
N THR A 241 5.46 21.18 -16.50
CA THR A 241 5.75 21.34 -17.93
C THR A 241 4.73 20.63 -18.83
N LEU A 242 4.24 19.46 -18.42
CA LEU A 242 3.20 18.73 -19.15
C LEU A 242 1.79 19.26 -18.88
N GLY A 243 1.62 20.17 -17.91
CA GLY A 243 0.32 20.71 -17.52
C GLY A 243 -0.64 19.68 -16.92
N ASN A 244 -0.15 18.47 -16.58
CA ASN A 244 -0.95 17.36 -16.06
C ASN A 244 -0.88 17.24 -14.53
N VAL A 245 -0.57 18.34 -13.84
CA VAL A 245 -0.54 18.37 -12.38
C VAL A 245 -1.96 18.54 -11.87
N ILE A 246 -2.36 17.67 -10.96
CA ILE A 246 -3.60 17.81 -10.20
C ILE A 246 -3.24 18.44 -8.85
N ASP A 247 -3.76 19.64 -8.57
CA ASP A 247 -3.55 20.28 -7.28
C ASP A 247 -4.38 19.54 -6.21
N PRO A 248 -3.74 19.09 -5.10
CA PRO A 248 -4.45 18.41 -4.03
C PRO A 248 -5.52 19.29 -3.38
N LEU A 249 -5.33 20.61 -3.29
CA LEU A 249 -6.30 21.53 -2.68
C LEU A 249 -7.55 21.69 -3.54
N ASP A 250 -7.39 21.79 -4.86
CA ASP A 250 -8.52 21.82 -5.79
C ASP A 250 -9.30 20.50 -5.74
N THR A 251 -8.57 19.38 -5.67
CA THR A 251 -9.17 18.04 -5.53
C THR A 251 -9.93 17.89 -4.21
N ILE A 252 -9.36 18.39 -3.10
CA ILE A 252 -10.02 18.40 -1.79
C ILE A 252 -11.29 19.24 -1.83
N LYS A 253 -11.24 20.41 -2.47
CA LYS A 253 -12.41 21.29 -2.60
C LYS A 253 -13.55 20.64 -3.38
N GLU A 254 -13.21 19.87 -4.43
CA GLU A 254 -14.21 19.23 -5.29
C GLU A 254 -14.74 17.90 -4.72
N PHE A 255 -13.85 17.05 -4.20
CA PHE A 255 -14.17 15.67 -3.81
C PHE A 255 -14.21 15.43 -2.28
N GLY A 256 -13.55 16.28 -1.50
CA GLY A 256 -13.37 16.14 -0.06
C GLY A 256 -12.05 15.46 0.31
N THR A 257 -11.53 15.81 1.49
CA THR A 257 -10.23 15.31 1.99
C THR A 257 -10.20 13.81 2.16
N ASP A 258 -11.24 13.21 2.75
CA ASP A 258 -11.28 11.76 2.96
C ASP A 258 -11.36 10.97 1.66
N ALA A 259 -12.08 11.49 0.66
CA ALA A 259 -12.15 10.85 -0.65
C ALA A 259 -10.77 10.81 -1.31
N LEU A 260 -10.02 11.92 -1.25
CA LEU A 260 -8.64 11.98 -1.77
C LEU A 260 -7.72 11.05 -0.99
N ARG A 261 -7.72 11.12 0.35
CA ARG A 261 -6.88 10.28 1.22
C ARG A 261 -7.13 8.80 0.98
N PHE A 262 -8.40 8.39 0.98
CA PHE A 262 -8.80 7.01 0.73
C PHE A 262 -8.32 6.56 -0.65
N THR A 263 -8.52 7.38 -1.70
CA THR A 263 -8.05 7.06 -3.06
C THR A 263 -6.55 6.80 -3.13
N LEU A 264 -5.74 7.64 -2.47
CA LEU A 264 -4.28 7.52 -2.50
C LEU A 264 -3.79 6.33 -1.66
N ALA A 265 -4.40 6.10 -0.51
CA ALA A 265 -4.01 5.04 0.42
C ALA A 265 -4.32 3.62 -0.09
N LEU A 266 -5.24 3.48 -1.06
CA LEU A 266 -5.52 2.20 -1.75
C LEU A 266 -4.38 1.75 -2.68
N GLY A 267 -3.35 2.59 -2.88
CA GLY A 267 -2.15 2.25 -3.63
C GLY A 267 -1.41 1.03 -3.05
N THR A 268 -0.78 0.26 -3.93
CA THR A 268 0.07 -0.87 -3.53
C THR A 268 1.52 -0.40 -3.40
N SER A 269 2.23 -0.86 -2.37
CA SER A 269 3.62 -0.49 -2.13
C SER A 269 4.48 -0.71 -3.38
N GLY A 270 5.29 0.30 -3.71
CA GLY A 270 6.16 0.32 -4.87
C GLY A 270 5.49 0.40 -6.24
N GLN A 271 4.16 0.34 -6.34
CA GLN A 271 3.43 0.46 -7.60
C GLN A 271 2.86 1.86 -7.78
N ASP A 272 3.11 2.45 -8.94
CA ASP A 272 2.58 3.75 -9.30
C ASP A 272 1.04 3.71 -9.38
N LEU A 273 0.41 4.79 -8.93
CA LEU A 273 -1.05 4.92 -8.90
C LEU A 273 -1.49 5.95 -9.95
N ASN A 274 -2.31 5.53 -10.90
CA ASN A 274 -2.98 6.46 -11.79
C ASN A 274 -4.15 7.11 -11.04
N LEU A 275 -4.08 8.43 -10.86
CA LEU A 275 -5.16 9.21 -10.30
C LEU A 275 -6.16 9.54 -11.40
N SER A 276 -7.40 9.11 -11.22
CA SER A 276 -8.50 9.36 -12.16
C SER A 276 -9.69 9.96 -11.43
N THR A 277 -10.43 10.83 -12.13
CA THR A 277 -11.62 11.50 -11.60
C THR A 277 -12.71 10.49 -11.23
N GLU A 278 -12.78 9.37 -11.95
CA GLU A 278 -13.75 8.29 -11.68
C GLU A 278 -13.48 7.66 -10.30
N ARG A 279 -12.21 7.39 -9.97
CA ARG A 279 -11.83 6.84 -8.65
C ARG A 279 -12.15 7.81 -7.52
N LEU A 280 -11.84 9.10 -7.70
CA LEU A 280 -12.19 10.15 -6.74
C LEU A 280 -13.71 10.27 -6.56
N THR A 281 -14.48 10.19 -7.64
CA THR A 281 -15.95 10.24 -7.61
C THR A 281 -16.53 9.03 -6.87
N ALA A 282 -16.01 7.83 -7.13
CA ALA A 282 -16.42 6.62 -6.42
C ALA A 282 -16.13 6.72 -4.92
N ASN A 283 -14.95 7.19 -4.54
CA ASN A 283 -14.56 7.32 -3.14
C ASN A 283 -15.28 8.47 -2.42
N LYS A 284 -15.68 9.53 -3.13
CA LYS A 284 -16.63 10.52 -2.61
C LYS A 284 -18.01 9.90 -2.35
N ALA A 285 -18.48 9.05 -3.25
CA ALA A 285 -19.75 8.34 -3.05
C ALA A 285 -19.68 7.39 -1.84
N PHE A 286 -18.53 6.75 -1.60
CA PHE A 286 -18.26 5.98 -0.39
C PHE A 286 -18.37 6.82 0.89
N THR A 287 -17.72 7.98 0.94
CA THR A 287 -17.88 8.94 2.05
C THR A 287 -19.36 9.27 2.32
N ASN A 288 -20.14 9.51 1.25
CA ASN A 288 -21.56 9.81 1.37
C ASN A 288 -22.38 8.61 1.87
N LYS A 289 -22.07 7.38 1.43
CA LYS A 289 -22.73 6.16 1.92
C LYS A 289 -22.43 5.95 3.41
N LEU A 290 -21.20 6.18 3.86
CA LEU A 290 -20.81 6.17 5.27
C LEU A 290 -21.59 7.20 6.10
N TRP A 291 -21.69 8.43 5.60
CA TRP A 291 -22.49 9.49 6.21
C TRP A 291 -23.97 9.11 6.33
N ASN A 292 -24.55 8.53 5.28
CA ASN A 292 -25.94 8.10 5.27
C ASN A 292 -26.21 6.94 6.25
N ALA A 293 -25.29 5.98 6.36
CA ALA A 293 -25.36 4.91 7.35
C ALA A 293 -25.34 5.47 8.78
N GLY A 294 -24.46 6.43 9.07
CA GLY A 294 -24.40 7.10 10.37
C GLY A 294 -25.68 7.87 10.71
N LYS A 295 -26.27 8.60 9.74
CA LYS A 295 -27.57 9.26 9.95
C LYS A 295 -28.69 8.27 10.26
N PHE A 296 -28.76 7.16 9.53
CA PHE A 296 -29.73 6.11 9.80
C PHE A 296 -29.56 5.55 11.21
N LEU A 297 -28.32 5.27 11.62
CA LEU A 297 -27.99 4.78 12.95
C LEU A 297 -28.50 5.73 14.05
N LEU A 298 -28.22 7.03 13.91
CA LEU A 298 -28.68 8.05 14.87
C LEU A 298 -30.21 8.16 14.95
N GLN A 299 -30.92 7.85 13.87
CA GLN A 299 -32.39 7.86 13.85
C GLN A 299 -32.99 6.64 14.55
N VAL A 300 -32.33 5.49 14.49
CA VAL A 300 -32.85 4.24 15.08
C VAL A 300 -32.41 4.00 16.51
N LEU A 301 -31.33 4.63 16.98
CA LEU A 301 -30.84 4.45 18.35
C LEU A 301 -31.83 5.02 19.39
N PRO A 302 -31.84 4.47 20.63
CA PRO A 302 -32.66 5.02 21.70
C PRO A 302 -32.34 6.50 21.96
N ASN A 303 -33.36 7.28 22.33
CA ASN A 303 -33.16 8.66 22.76
C ASN A 303 -32.15 8.70 23.93
N ARG A 304 -31.34 9.76 24.03
CA ARG A 304 -30.30 9.93 25.07
C ARG A 304 -30.87 9.86 26.49
N ASP A 305 -32.13 10.26 26.66
CA ASP A 305 -32.82 10.22 27.96
C ASP A 305 -33.29 8.80 28.36
N ASN A 306 -33.22 7.81 27.45
CA ASN A 306 -33.57 6.42 27.74
C ASN A 306 -32.43 5.69 28.47
N VAL A 307 -32.30 5.99 29.77
CA VAL A 307 -31.23 5.44 30.63
C VAL A 307 -31.20 3.90 30.62
N SER A 308 -32.36 3.23 30.68
CA SER A 308 -32.42 1.77 30.69
C SER A 308 -32.01 1.15 29.35
N GLY A 309 -32.40 1.76 28.23
CA GLY A 309 -31.95 1.36 26.90
C GLY A 309 -30.44 1.46 26.72
N TRP A 310 -29.85 2.58 27.15
CA TRP A 310 -28.39 2.78 27.08
C TRP A 310 -27.61 1.86 28.01
N GLN A 311 -28.10 1.62 29.24
CA GLN A 311 -27.49 0.65 30.15
C GLN A 311 -27.45 -0.76 29.55
N ASN A 312 -28.51 -1.18 28.85
CA ASN A 312 -28.57 -2.47 28.19
C ASN A 312 -27.59 -2.55 27.00
N ILE A 313 -27.55 -1.52 26.14
CA ILE A 313 -26.61 -1.43 25.02
C ILE A 313 -25.16 -1.51 25.54
N GLU A 314 -24.82 -0.73 26.56
CA GLU A 314 -23.45 -0.68 27.12
C GLU A 314 -23.05 -1.95 27.88
N ALA A 315 -24.03 -2.70 28.41
CA ALA A 315 -23.79 -3.98 29.07
C ALA A 315 -23.50 -5.13 28.08
N CYS A 316 -23.93 -5.00 26.83
CA CYS A 316 -23.75 -6.04 25.83
C CYS A 316 -22.31 -6.10 25.33
N LYS A 317 -21.66 -7.27 25.51
CA LYS A 317 -20.31 -7.53 25.01
C LYS A 317 -20.29 -8.75 24.12
N PHE A 318 -19.76 -8.58 22.91
CA PHE A 318 -19.66 -9.62 21.89
C PHE A 318 -18.35 -10.42 21.99
N ASN A 319 -17.73 -10.44 23.17
CA ASN A 319 -16.41 -11.02 23.41
C ASN A 319 -16.45 -12.48 23.91
N THR A 320 -17.63 -13.08 24.02
CA THR A 320 -17.79 -14.48 24.42
C THR A 320 -18.63 -15.24 23.40
N GLU A 321 -18.22 -16.49 23.13
CA GLU A 321 -18.91 -17.36 22.16
C GLU A 321 -20.36 -17.63 22.58
N GLY A 322 -20.60 -17.84 23.88
CA GLY A 322 -21.95 -18.08 24.41
C GLY A 322 -22.91 -16.91 24.20
N TYR A 323 -22.42 -15.66 24.16
CA TYR A 323 -23.26 -14.51 23.83
C TYR A 323 -23.51 -14.40 22.33
N LEU A 324 -22.46 -14.59 21.53
CA LEU A 324 -22.53 -14.56 20.07
C LEU A 324 -23.55 -15.57 19.51
N LEU A 325 -23.50 -16.82 19.97
CA LEU A 325 -24.39 -17.90 19.49
C LEU A 325 -25.85 -17.73 19.93
N ARG A 326 -26.14 -16.84 20.89
CA ARG A 326 -27.51 -16.49 21.29
C ARG A 326 -28.09 -15.37 20.44
N LEU A 327 -27.27 -14.65 19.68
CA LEU A 327 -27.76 -13.63 18.79
C LEU A 327 -28.62 -14.28 17.70
N PRO A 328 -29.66 -13.58 17.24
CA PRO A 328 -30.36 -14.03 16.06
C PRO A 328 -29.42 -14.07 14.84
N LEU A 329 -29.81 -14.81 13.81
CA LEU A 329 -28.94 -15.13 12.69
C LEU A 329 -28.30 -13.91 11.99
N PRO A 330 -29.03 -12.84 11.62
CA PRO A 330 -28.42 -11.67 10.97
C PRO A 330 -27.39 -10.97 11.85
N GLU A 331 -27.71 -10.81 13.14
CA GLU A 331 -26.82 -10.22 14.14
C GLU A 331 -25.56 -11.07 14.37
N CYS A 332 -25.71 -12.39 14.50
CA CYS A 332 -24.57 -13.29 14.68
C CYS A 332 -23.65 -13.30 13.45
N TRP A 333 -24.24 -13.25 12.24
CA TRP A 333 -23.49 -13.18 10.98
C TRP A 333 -22.65 -11.92 10.89
N VAL A 334 -23.25 -10.73 11.04
CA VAL A 334 -22.51 -9.47 10.86
C VAL A 334 -21.41 -9.29 11.92
N VAL A 335 -21.65 -9.71 13.16
CA VAL A 335 -20.64 -9.67 14.23
C VAL A 335 -19.49 -10.63 13.93
N SER A 336 -19.80 -11.83 13.45
CA SER A 336 -18.76 -12.80 13.05
C SER A 336 -17.93 -12.29 11.88
N LYS A 337 -18.56 -11.70 10.85
CA LYS A 337 -17.88 -11.09 9.71
C LYS A 337 -17.01 -9.90 10.11
N LEU A 338 -17.48 -9.05 11.04
CA LEU A 338 -16.69 -7.97 11.61
C LEU A 338 -15.45 -8.50 12.34
N HIS A 339 -15.58 -9.52 13.19
CA HIS A 339 -14.44 -10.09 13.90
C HIS A 339 -13.42 -10.72 12.94
N MET A 340 -13.91 -11.36 11.86
CA MET A 340 -13.04 -11.83 10.77
C MET A 340 -12.33 -10.67 10.06
N LEU A 341 -13.05 -9.58 9.76
CA LEU A 341 -12.47 -8.37 9.18
C LEU A 341 -11.37 -7.82 10.07
N ILE A 342 -11.65 -7.58 11.36
CA ILE A 342 -10.67 -7.02 12.32
C ILE A 342 -9.37 -7.83 12.32
N ASP A 343 -9.45 -9.15 12.36
CA ASP A 343 -8.27 -10.02 12.30
C ASP A 343 -7.52 -9.86 10.96
N ALA A 344 -8.24 -9.88 9.83
CA ALA A 344 -7.66 -9.76 8.50
C ALA A 344 -6.96 -8.41 8.29
N VAL A 345 -7.63 -7.30 8.62
CA VAL A 345 -7.07 -5.96 8.45
C VAL A 345 -5.91 -5.69 9.40
N THR A 346 -5.95 -6.24 10.63
CA THR A 346 -4.85 -6.11 11.58
C THR A 346 -3.61 -6.85 11.06
N GLU A 347 -3.78 -8.04 10.49
CA GLU A 347 -2.69 -8.79 9.87
C GLU A 347 -2.13 -8.07 8.64
N SER A 348 -3.00 -7.50 7.79
CA SER A 348 -2.59 -6.69 6.65
C SER A 348 -1.83 -5.41 7.08
N TYR A 349 -2.24 -4.77 8.19
CA TYR A 349 -1.50 -3.66 8.81
C TYR A 349 -0.09 -4.06 9.26
N ASN A 350 0.04 -5.21 9.94
CA ASN A 350 1.33 -5.74 10.40
C ASN A 350 2.28 -6.04 9.23
N LYS A 351 1.74 -6.32 8.04
CA LYS A 351 2.48 -6.53 6.79
C LYS A 351 2.67 -5.26 5.96
N PHE A 352 2.19 -4.11 6.43
CA PHE A 352 2.19 -2.83 5.72
C PHE A 352 1.41 -2.86 4.39
N PHE A 353 0.39 -3.72 4.28
CA PHE A 353 -0.51 -3.80 3.12
C PHE A 353 -1.69 -2.83 3.29
N PHE A 354 -1.39 -1.54 3.45
CA PHE A 354 -2.40 -0.51 3.73
C PHE A 354 -3.49 -0.41 2.65
N GLY A 355 -3.13 -0.66 1.39
CA GLY A 355 -4.10 -0.66 0.30
C GLY A 355 -5.10 -1.82 0.36
N ASP A 356 -4.67 -3.00 0.85
CA ASP A 356 -5.56 -4.14 1.07
C ASP A 356 -6.49 -3.89 2.26
N VAL A 357 -5.95 -3.31 3.34
CA VAL A 357 -6.77 -2.89 4.50
C VAL A 357 -7.93 -1.99 4.06
N GLY A 358 -7.66 -0.94 3.28
CA GLY A 358 -8.71 -0.04 2.82
C GLY A 358 -9.77 -0.74 1.96
N ARG A 359 -9.37 -1.68 1.10
CA ARG A 359 -10.29 -2.48 0.27
C ARG A 359 -11.17 -3.41 1.11
N GLU A 360 -10.57 -4.17 2.02
CA GLU A 360 -11.30 -5.11 2.88
C GLU A 360 -12.36 -4.39 3.73
N ILE A 361 -12.03 -3.20 4.27
CA ILE A 361 -12.99 -2.41 5.04
C ILE A 361 -14.10 -1.85 4.14
N TYR A 362 -13.76 -1.38 2.93
CA TYR A 362 -14.74 -0.91 1.94
C TYR A 362 -15.72 -2.02 1.58
N ASP A 363 -15.23 -3.21 1.26
CA ASP A 363 -16.03 -4.36 0.84
C ASP A 363 -16.98 -4.79 1.97
N PHE A 364 -16.49 -4.87 3.20
CA PHE A 364 -17.33 -5.18 4.37
C PHE A 364 -18.38 -4.10 4.64
N PHE A 365 -17.99 -2.81 4.65
CA PHE A 365 -18.94 -1.74 4.91
C PHE A 365 -20.04 -1.71 3.85
N TRP A 366 -19.66 -1.79 2.58
CA TRP A 366 -20.63 -1.65 1.49
C TRP A 366 -21.48 -2.91 1.34
N GLY A 367 -20.83 -4.05 1.11
CA GLY A 367 -21.49 -5.31 0.84
C GLY A 367 -22.19 -5.87 2.06
N ASP A 368 -21.45 -6.13 3.14
CA ASP A 368 -22.02 -6.84 4.29
C ASP A 368 -22.86 -5.92 5.20
N PHE A 369 -22.34 -4.75 5.56
CA PHE A 369 -23.01 -3.89 6.53
C PHE A 369 -24.14 -3.07 5.91
N ALA A 370 -23.86 -2.32 4.84
CA ALA A 370 -24.81 -1.35 4.31
C ALA A 370 -25.90 -1.96 3.44
N ASP A 371 -25.55 -2.91 2.56
CA ASP A 371 -26.52 -3.50 1.64
C ASP A 371 -27.35 -4.61 2.32
N TRP A 372 -26.79 -5.33 3.29
CA TRP A 372 -27.47 -6.43 3.96
C TRP A 372 -27.86 -6.16 5.41
N TYR A 373 -26.90 -5.87 6.29
CA TYR A 373 -27.23 -5.80 7.72
C TYR A 373 -28.14 -4.62 8.08
N ILE A 374 -27.91 -3.44 7.48
CA ILE A 374 -28.79 -2.28 7.67
C ILE A 374 -30.22 -2.63 7.26
N GLU A 375 -30.43 -3.27 6.11
CA GLU A 375 -31.79 -3.63 5.65
C GLU A 375 -32.43 -4.70 6.55
N ALA A 376 -31.70 -5.75 6.93
CA ALA A 376 -32.17 -6.76 7.88
C ALA A 376 -32.55 -6.16 9.23
N SER A 377 -31.78 -5.18 9.71
CA SER A 377 -32.06 -4.50 10.98
C SER A 377 -33.34 -3.67 10.95
N LYS A 378 -33.70 -3.05 9.81
CA LYS A 378 -34.95 -2.28 9.66
C LYS A 378 -36.18 -3.16 9.87
N ALA A 379 -36.17 -4.38 9.35
CA ALA A 379 -37.26 -5.32 9.57
C ALA A 379 -37.47 -5.57 11.07
N ARG A 380 -36.38 -5.79 11.81
CA ARG A 380 -36.43 -6.03 13.26
C ARG A 380 -36.85 -4.80 14.07
N ILE A 381 -36.34 -3.63 13.70
CA ILE A 381 -36.60 -2.39 14.44
C ILE A 381 -38.04 -1.91 14.23
N TYR A 382 -38.55 -1.96 12.99
CA TYR A 382 -39.87 -1.40 12.68
C TYR A 382 -41.02 -2.41 12.72
N HIS A 383 -40.77 -3.72 12.55
CA HIS A 383 -41.84 -4.72 12.34
C HIS A 383 -41.93 -5.81 13.41
N SER A 384 -41.04 -5.84 14.41
CA SER A 384 -41.07 -6.90 15.43
C SER A 384 -42.15 -6.73 16.49
N GLY A 385 -42.57 -5.49 16.77
CA GLY A 385 -43.52 -5.18 17.86
C GLY A 385 -43.00 -5.50 19.27
N ASP A 386 -41.72 -5.91 19.40
CA ASP A 386 -41.06 -6.31 20.63
C ASP A 386 -39.81 -5.42 20.86
N ASP A 387 -39.89 -4.57 21.88
CA ASP A 387 -38.82 -3.63 22.23
C ASP A 387 -37.48 -4.33 22.52
N SER A 388 -37.50 -5.58 23.00
CA SER A 388 -36.27 -6.35 23.26
C SER A 388 -35.57 -6.78 21.97
N VAL A 389 -36.34 -7.11 20.92
CA VAL A 389 -35.82 -7.48 19.61
C VAL A 389 -35.21 -6.27 18.90
N ALA A 390 -35.87 -5.11 18.96
CA ALA A 390 -35.34 -3.88 18.42
C ALA A 390 -34.04 -3.45 19.13
N LEU A 391 -33.97 -3.63 20.45
CA LEU A 391 -32.79 -3.26 21.24
C LEU A 391 -31.54 -4.09 20.89
N VAL A 392 -31.69 -5.39 20.63
CA VAL A 392 -30.57 -6.24 20.20
C VAL A 392 -30.02 -5.76 18.85
N ALA A 393 -30.91 -5.47 17.88
CA ALA A 393 -30.50 -4.96 16.56
C ALA A 393 -29.81 -3.60 16.68
N GLN A 394 -30.34 -2.67 17.47
CA GLN A 394 -29.71 -1.37 17.75
C GLN A 394 -28.32 -1.51 18.38
N THR A 395 -28.17 -2.44 19.33
CA THR A 395 -26.89 -2.71 20.00
C THR A 395 -25.84 -3.21 19.01
N VAL A 396 -26.20 -4.18 18.17
CA VAL A 396 -25.28 -4.76 17.18
C VAL A 396 -24.95 -3.74 16.08
N LEU A 397 -25.94 -2.97 15.60
CA LEU A 397 -25.72 -1.86 14.67
C LEU A 397 -24.68 -0.88 15.21
N LEU A 398 -24.83 -0.41 16.46
CA LEU A 398 -23.88 0.51 17.08
C LEU A 398 -22.50 -0.12 17.19
N TYR A 399 -22.41 -1.34 17.72
CA TYR A 399 -21.14 -2.04 17.89
C TYR A 399 -20.38 -2.22 16.57
N VAL A 400 -21.08 -2.63 15.50
CA VAL A 400 -20.46 -2.83 14.19
C VAL A 400 -20.02 -1.50 13.61
N PHE A 401 -20.89 -0.49 13.63
CA PHE A 401 -20.58 0.82 13.08
C PHE A 401 -19.39 1.48 13.77
N GLU A 402 -19.29 1.38 15.09
CA GLU A 402 -18.15 1.93 15.85
C GLU A 402 -16.83 1.30 15.45
N ASN A 403 -16.80 -0.01 15.26
CA ASN A 403 -15.59 -0.67 14.81
C ASN A 403 -15.27 -0.31 13.35
N ILE A 404 -16.27 -0.15 12.48
CA ILE A 404 -16.04 0.37 11.12
C ILE A 404 -15.41 1.76 11.18
N LEU A 405 -15.91 2.68 12.02
CA LEU A 405 -15.34 4.01 12.17
C LEU A 405 -13.88 3.95 12.63
N LYS A 406 -13.58 3.12 13.65
CA LYS A 406 -12.20 2.91 14.12
C LYS A 406 -11.28 2.37 13.03
N LEU A 407 -11.73 1.39 12.26
CA LEU A 407 -10.96 0.78 11.17
C LEU A 407 -10.72 1.77 10.01
N LEU A 408 -11.71 2.59 9.65
CA LEU A 408 -11.60 3.59 8.59
C LEU A 408 -10.84 4.85 8.99
N HIS A 409 -10.77 5.18 10.27
CA HIS A 409 -10.22 6.45 10.75
C HIS A 409 -8.81 6.80 10.23
N PRO A 410 -7.85 5.85 10.14
CA PRO A 410 -6.53 6.13 9.54
C PRO A 410 -6.61 6.63 8.08
N PHE A 411 -7.64 6.22 7.34
CA PHE A 411 -7.84 6.55 5.93
C PHE A 411 -8.74 7.77 5.74
N MET A 412 -9.83 7.84 6.50
CA MET A 412 -10.91 8.83 6.36
C MET A 412 -11.17 9.57 7.69
N PRO A 413 -10.18 10.30 8.24
CA PRO A 413 -10.24 10.80 9.60
C PRO A 413 -11.34 11.84 9.83
N PHE A 414 -11.75 12.61 8.82
CA PHE A 414 -12.69 13.73 9.05
C PHE A 414 -14.13 13.25 9.21
N VAL A 415 -14.64 12.50 8.22
CA VAL A 415 -16.00 11.95 8.24
C VAL A 415 -16.18 10.96 9.39
N THR A 416 -15.16 10.15 9.70
CA THR A 416 -15.25 9.15 10.77
C THR A 416 -15.27 9.81 12.14
N GLU A 417 -14.46 10.87 12.35
CA GLU A 417 -14.49 11.65 13.58
C GLU A 417 -15.84 12.35 13.76
N GLU A 418 -16.36 13.01 12.73
CA GLU A 418 -17.65 13.71 12.79
C GLU A 418 -18.80 12.74 13.15
N LEU A 419 -18.83 11.56 12.51
CA LEU A 419 -19.81 10.53 12.80
C LEU A 419 -19.64 9.97 14.21
N TRP A 420 -18.41 9.78 14.68
CA TRP A 420 -18.11 9.32 16.03
C TRP A 420 -18.58 10.32 17.10
N GLN A 421 -18.32 11.61 16.91
CA GLN A 421 -18.76 12.67 17.83
C GLN A 421 -20.29 12.81 17.89
N ALA A 422 -20.97 12.49 16.79
CA ALA A 422 -22.43 12.49 16.75
C ALA A 422 -23.06 11.33 17.55
N LEU A 423 -22.34 10.21 17.69
CA LEU A 423 -22.83 9.05 18.45
C LEU A 423 -23.06 9.41 19.94
N PRO A 424 -24.15 8.92 20.55
CA PRO A 424 -24.42 9.18 21.96
C PRO A 424 -23.31 8.67 22.89
N ASN A 425 -23.13 9.36 24.03
CA ASN A 425 -22.15 9.00 25.06
C ASN A 425 -20.69 8.89 24.58
N ARG A 426 -20.33 9.54 23.46
CA ARG A 426 -18.92 9.71 23.04
C ARG A 426 -18.42 11.08 23.48
N ARG A 427 -17.39 11.10 24.34
CA ARG A 427 -16.76 12.33 24.87
C ARG A 427 -15.34 12.52 24.37
N GLU A 428 -14.71 11.43 23.94
CA GLU A 428 -13.33 11.39 23.50
C GLU A 428 -13.27 11.35 21.98
N ALA A 429 -12.20 11.91 21.42
CA ALA A 429 -11.94 11.88 20.00
C ALA A 429 -11.71 10.44 19.50
N LEU A 430 -12.15 10.13 18.29
CA LEU A 430 -11.91 8.82 17.69
C LEU A 430 -10.41 8.55 17.56
N ILE A 431 -9.62 9.58 17.25
CA ILE A 431 -8.16 9.47 17.08
C ILE A 431 -7.41 8.92 18.30
N ILE A 432 -7.94 9.07 19.52
CA ILE A 432 -7.34 8.52 20.76
C ILE A 432 -7.91 7.16 21.17
N SER A 433 -8.88 6.66 20.41
CA SER A 433 -9.51 5.37 20.68
C SER A 433 -8.56 4.22 20.42
N SER A 434 -8.66 3.15 21.21
CA SER A 434 -7.90 1.93 20.96
C SER A 434 -8.35 1.25 19.67
N TRP A 435 -7.38 0.66 18.96
CA TRP A 435 -7.64 -0.24 17.84
C TRP A 435 -8.56 -1.40 18.28
N PRO A 436 -9.47 -1.89 17.41
CA PRO A 436 -10.34 -3.01 17.74
C PRO A 436 -9.57 -4.26 18.20
N GLN A 437 -10.14 -5.00 19.15
CA GLN A 437 -9.54 -6.22 19.67
C GLN A 437 -9.60 -7.35 18.64
N THR A 438 -8.47 -8.03 18.44
CA THR A 438 -8.36 -9.23 17.59
C THR A 438 -8.70 -10.52 18.34
N ALA A 439 -8.85 -11.62 17.61
CA ALA A 439 -9.14 -12.96 18.12
C ALA A 439 -10.45 -13.05 18.92
N LEU A 440 -11.46 -12.27 18.49
CA LEU A 440 -12.81 -12.33 19.06
C LEU A 440 -13.59 -13.56 18.53
N PRO A 441 -14.59 -14.06 19.29
CA PRO A 441 -15.38 -15.23 18.89
C PRO A 441 -16.10 -15.01 17.56
N ARG A 442 -16.20 -16.04 16.73
CA ARG A 442 -16.88 -16.01 15.41
C ARG A 442 -17.51 -17.37 15.13
N SER A 443 -18.61 -17.41 14.38
CA SER A 443 -19.24 -18.65 13.94
C SER A 443 -19.23 -18.76 12.41
N THR A 444 -18.35 -19.61 11.87
CA THR A 444 -18.27 -19.85 10.42
C THR A 444 -19.53 -20.48 9.87
N ASP A 445 -20.18 -21.36 10.64
CA ASP A 445 -21.35 -22.11 10.19
C ASP A 445 -22.57 -21.21 10.08
N LEU A 446 -22.77 -20.31 11.05
CA LEU A 446 -23.83 -19.31 11.00
C LEU A 446 -23.55 -18.26 9.92
N VAL A 447 -22.28 -17.96 9.65
CA VAL A 447 -21.93 -17.09 8.53
C VAL A 447 -22.39 -17.70 7.21
N LYS A 448 -22.01 -18.95 6.93
CA LYS A 448 -22.43 -19.69 5.73
C LYS A 448 -23.94 -19.80 5.63
N ARG A 449 -24.63 -20.04 6.75
CA ARG A 449 -26.10 -20.13 6.77
C ARG A 449 -26.77 -18.83 6.34
N PHE A 450 -26.26 -17.68 6.78
CA PHE A 450 -26.79 -16.39 6.33
C PHE A 450 -26.42 -16.10 4.88
N GLU A 451 -25.20 -16.42 4.44
CA GLU A 451 -24.79 -16.29 3.04
C GLU A 451 -25.66 -17.14 2.09
N ASN A 452 -26.08 -18.33 2.53
CA ASN A 452 -27.05 -19.13 1.79
C ASN A 452 -28.42 -18.44 1.70
N LEU A 453 -28.90 -17.76 2.76
CA LEU A 453 -30.13 -16.96 2.73
C LEU A 453 -30.03 -15.76 1.77
N GLN A 454 -28.88 -15.09 1.74
CA GLN A 454 -28.64 -13.98 0.80
C GLN A 454 -28.81 -14.46 -0.65
N ALA A 455 -28.28 -15.63 -0.97
CA ALA A 455 -28.46 -16.24 -2.30
C ALA A 455 -29.93 -16.57 -2.61
N LEU A 456 -30.76 -16.87 -1.60
CA LEU A 456 -32.21 -17.09 -1.80
C LEU A 456 -32.94 -15.81 -2.19
N GLU A 457 -32.61 -14.68 -1.56
CA GLU A 457 -33.26 -13.40 -1.86
C GLU A 457 -32.86 -12.86 -3.24
N GLU A 458 -31.67 -13.18 -3.73
CA GLU A 458 -31.20 -12.81 -5.07
C GLU A 458 -31.68 -13.76 -6.19
N LYS A 459 -32.74 -14.55 -5.94
CA LYS A 459 -33.33 -15.52 -6.88
C LYS A 459 -33.48 -14.98 -8.30
N GLU A 460 -34.01 -13.77 -8.44
CA GLU A 460 -34.28 -13.14 -9.73
C GLU A 460 -32.99 -12.84 -10.52
N VAL A 461 -31.96 -12.38 -9.81
CA VAL A 461 -30.64 -12.08 -10.40
C VAL A 461 -29.94 -13.37 -10.80
N LEU A 462 -29.98 -14.38 -9.93
CA LEU A 462 -29.44 -15.72 -10.24
C LEU A 462 -30.13 -16.33 -11.45
N ALA A 463 -31.45 -16.19 -11.56
CA ALA A 463 -32.23 -16.65 -12.70
C ALA A 463 -31.79 -15.94 -13.99
N LEU A 464 -31.69 -14.61 -13.95
CA LEU A 464 -31.31 -13.79 -15.10
C LEU A 464 -29.89 -14.11 -15.59
N LEU A 465 -28.90 -14.11 -14.69
CA LEU A 465 -27.50 -14.39 -15.01
C LEU A 465 -27.30 -15.82 -15.51
N SER A 466 -28.05 -16.76 -14.95
CA SER A 466 -27.99 -18.18 -15.33
C SER A 466 -28.93 -18.53 -16.47
N LYS A 467 -29.70 -17.57 -16.99
CA LYS A 467 -30.75 -17.76 -18.02
C LYS A 467 -31.76 -18.85 -17.66
N LEU A 468 -32.09 -18.94 -16.39
CA LEU A 468 -33.10 -19.85 -15.85
C LEU A 468 -34.45 -19.15 -15.80
N ASP A 469 -35.50 -19.94 -15.96
CA ASP A 469 -36.88 -19.46 -15.80
C ASP A 469 -37.18 -19.24 -14.31
N LEU A 470 -37.58 -18.02 -13.98
CA LEU A 470 -37.81 -17.53 -12.61
C LEU A 470 -38.94 -18.29 -11.91
N ASP A 471 -39.94 -18.70 -12.68
CA ASP A 471 -41.12 -19.43 -12.18
C ASP A 471 -40.79 -20.89 -11.82
N ASN A 472 -39.70 -21.42 -12.38
CA ASN A 472 -39.27 -22.82 -12.24
C ASN A 472 -38.08 -23.02 -11.29
N ILE A 473 -37.61 -21.95 -10.62
CA ILE A 473 -36.64 -22.06 -9.54
C ILE A 473 -37.39 -22.21 -8.23
N HIS A 474 -37.16 -23.30 -7.52
CA HIS A 474 -37.76 -23.56 -6.21
C HIS A 474 -36.66 -23.80 -5.18
N PHE A 475 -36.81 -23.16 -4.02
CA PHE A 475 -35.95 -23.41 -2.87
C PHE A 475 -36.71 -24.27 -1.87
N ALA A 476 -36.03 -25.30 -1.36
CA ALA A 476 -36.59 -26.25 -0.41
C ALA A 476 -35.55 -26.62 0.64
N ASP A 477 -36.00 -26.87 1.86
CA ASP A 477 -35.14 -27.26 2.99
C ASP A 477 -34.68 -28.73 2.92
N SER A 478 -35.10 -29.45 1.88
CA SER A 478 -34.72 -30.84 1.63
C SER A 478 -34.65 -31.12 0.13
N PRO A 479 -33.87 -32.11 -0.30
CA PRO A 479 -33.81 -32.50 -1.72
C PRO A 479 -35.21 -32.84 -2.26
N PRO A 480 -35.53 -32.44 -3.50
CA PRO A 480 -36.84 -32.75 -4.08
C PRO A 480 -37.04 -34.27 -4.26
N GLU A 481 -38.29 -34.73 -4.34
CA GLU A 481 -38.58 -36.18 -4.45
C GLU A 481 -37.93 -36.82 -5.69
N ASP A 482 -37.82 -36.05 -6.77
CA ASP A 482 -37.16 -36.42 -8.02
C ASP A 482 -35.64 -36.16 -8.00
N ALA A 483 -35.04 -35.81 -6.87
CA ALA A 483 -33.61 -35.52 -6.74
C ALA A 483 -32.73 -36.63 -7.36
N LYS A 484 -33.20 -37.89 -7.31
CA LYS A 484 -32.50 -39.03 -7.94
C LYS A 484 -32.45 -38.95 -9.47
N GLN A 485 -33.39 -38.25 -10.10
CA GLN A 485 -33.53 -38.03 -11.53
C GLN A 485 -33.08 -36.61 -11.97
N SER A 486 -32.55 -35.78 -11.06
CA SER A 486 -32.15 -34.39 -11.33
C SER A 486 -30.63 -34.18 -11.38
N VAL A 487 -30.10 -33.31 -12.26
CA VAL A 487 -28.68 -32.92 -12.20
C VAL A 487 -28.44 -32.18 -10.88
N HIS A 488 -27.59 -32.76 -10.02
CA HIS A 488 -27.26 -32.23 -8.69
C HIS A 488 -25.93 -31.48 -8.73
N LEU A 489 -25.91 -30.25 -8.21
CA LEU A 489 -24.76 -29.36 -8.16
C LEU A 489 -24.66 -28.73 -6.77
N ILE A 490 -23.49 -28.85 -6.14
CA ILE A 490 -23.23 -28.20 -4.85
C ILE A 490 -22.67 -26.81 -5.15
N ALA A 491 -23.41 -25.77 -4.78
CA ALA A 491 -23.02 -24.39 -5.00
C ALA A 491 -22.12 -23.88 -3.87
N SER A 492 -22.51 -24.13 -2.62
CA SER A 492 -21.78 -23.83 -1.39
C SER A 492 -22.14 -24.86 -0.32
N GLU A 493 -21.45 -24.82 0.83
CA GLU A 493 -21.78 -25.69 1.96
C GLU A 493 -23.20 -25.40 2.45
N GLY A 494 -24.06 -26.41 2.39
CA GLY A 494 -25.49 -26.29 2.72
C GLY A 494 -26.38 -25.72 1.63
N LEU A 495 -25.86 -25.40 0.43
CA LEU A 495 -26.65 -24.98 -0.73
C LEU A 495 -26.44 -25.96 -1.90
N GLU A 496 -27.48 -26.73 -2.16
CA GLU A 496 -27.53 -27.73 -3.21
C GLU A 496 -28.55 -27.32 -4.28
N ALA A 497 -28.16 -27.40 -5.55
CA ALA A 497 -29.00 -27.10 -6.69
C ALA A 497 -29.37 -28.40 -7.42
N TYR A 498 -30.66 -28.60 -7.67
CA TYR A 498 -31.21 -29.75 -8.35
C TYR A 498 -31.95 -29.29 -9.62
N LEU A 499 -31.55 -29.80 -10.78
CA LEU A 499 -32.21 -29.52 -12.06
C LEU A 499 -32.94 -30.78 -12.56
N PRO A 500 -34.28 -30.83 -12.48
CA PRO A 500 -35.08 -31.95 -12.98
C PRO A 500 -34.79 -32.25 -14.44
N LEU A 501 -34.53 -33.52 -14.77
CA LEU A 501 -34.17 -33.94 -16.13
C LEU A 501 -35.36 -34.30 -17.02
N ALA A 502 -36.60 -33.99 -16.61
CA ALA A 502 -37.79 -34.39 -17.36
C ALA A 502 -37.70 -33.92 -18.83
N ASP A 503 -37.50 -34.91 -19.71
CA ASP A 503 -37.53 -34.90 -21.18
C ASP A 503 -36.51 -34.08 -21.99
N MET A 504 -35.43 -33.54 -21.41
CA MET A 504 -34.48 -32.69 -22.19
C MET A 504 -32.97 -32.98 -22.11
N VAL A 505 -32.50 -34.03 -21.42
CA VAL A 505 -31.05 -34.31 -21.32
C VAL A 505 -30.71 -35.73 -21.72
N ASP A 506 -29.76 -35.86 -22.66
CA ASP A 506 -29.09 -37.12 -22.97
C ASP A 506 -28.29 -37.57 -21.73
N ILE A 507 -28.86 -38.54 -20.99
CA ILE A 507 -28.25 -39.11 -19.78
C ILE A 507 -26.84 -39.64 -20.08
N SER A 508 -26.57 -40.09 -21.30
CA SER A 508 -25.23 -40.53 -21.72
C SER A 508 -24.25 -39.37 -21.79
N ALA A 509 -24.68 -38.22 -22.33
CA ALA A 509 -23.88 -37.00 -22.35
C ALA A 509 -23.63 -36.46 -20.94
N GLU A 510 -24.61 -36.55 -20.03
CA GLU A 510 -24.45 -36.11 -18.64
C GLU A 510 -23.53 -37.03 -17.83
N VAL A 511 -23.62 -38.35 -18.03
CA VAL A 511 -22.67 -39.32 -17.46
C VAL A 511 -21.25 -39.02 -17.97
N GLN A 512 -21.07 -38.69 -19.26
CA GLN A 512 -19.78 -38.28 -19.80
C GLN A 512 -19.27 -36.98 -19.18
N ARG A 513 -20.14 -35.96 -19.04
CA ARG A 513 -19.80 -34.67 -18.42
C ARG A 513 -19.36 -34.85 -16.97
N LEU A 514 -20.15 -35.56 -16.16
CA LEU A 514 -19.83 -35.82 -14.76
C LEU A 514 -18.60 -36.71 -14.61
N THR A 515 -18.36 -37.67 -15.50
CA THR A 515 -17.14 -38.48 -15.49
C THR A 515 -15.90 -37.62 -15.76
N LYS A 516 -15.98 -36.69 -16.73
CA LYS A 516 -14.89 -35.73 -17.04
C LYS A 516 -14.67 -34.72 -15.91
N ARG A 517 -15.74 -34.26 -15.27
CA ARG A 517 -15.65 -33.38 -14.09
C ARG A 517 -15.02 -34.11 -12.90
N LEU A 518 -15.44 -35.35 -12.65
CA LEU A 518 -14.89 -36.21 -11.60
C LEU A 518 -13.39 -36.45 -11.83
N SER A 519 -12.94 -36.74 -13.05
CA SER A 519 -11.51 -36.93 -13.33
C SER A 519 -10.69 -35.68 -13.04
N LYS A 520 -11.22 -34.50 -13.37
CA LYS A 520 -10.56 -33.22 -13.07
C LYS A 520 -10.47 -32.97 -11.56
N MET A 521 -11.57 -33.16 -10.84
CA MET A 521 -11.62 -33.01 -9.38
C MET A 521 -10.69 -34.01 -8.69
N GLN A 522 -10.63 -35.26 -9.17
CA GLN A 522 -9.73 -36.30 -8.66
C GLN A 522 -8.25 -35.89 -8.87
N THR A 523 -7.91 -35.33 -10.02
CA THR A 523 -6.56 -34.82 -10.31
C THR A 523 -6.18 -33.66 -9.38
N GLU A 524 -7.10 -32.72 -9.15
CA GLU A 524 -6.90 -31.61 -8.21
C GLU A 524 -6.72 -32.11 -6.77
N TYR A 525 -7.55 -33.06 -6.33
CA TYR A 525 -7.44 -33.67 -5.01
C TYR A 525 -6.13 -34.45 -4.82
N GLU A 526 -5.69 -35.21 -5.84
CA GLU A 526 -4.39 -35.90 -5.82
C GLU A 526 -3.23 -34.92 -5.71
N GLY A 527 -3.30 -33.77 -6.41
CA GLY A 527 -2.32 -32.70 -6.27
C GLY A 527 -2.27 -32.11 -4.85
N LEU A 528 -3.43 -31.90 -4.22
CA LEU A 528 -3.52 -31.44 -2.83
C LEU A 528 -2.96 -32.49 -1.85
N LYS A 529 -3.31 -33.76 -2.02
CA LYS A 529 -2.78 -34.86 -1.19
C LYS A 529 -1.28 -35.05 -1.36
N ALA A 530 -0.75 -34.93 -2.58
CA ALA A 530 0.68 -35.02 -2.84
C ALA A 530 1.46 -33.89 -2.14
N ARG A 531 0.89 -32.67 -2.09
CA ARG A 531 1.45 -31.57 -1.31
C ARG A 531 1.42 -31.86 0.18
N LEU A 532 0.30 -32.36 0.71
CA LEU A 532 0.16 -32.71 2.14
C LEU A 532 1.04 -33.89 2.56
N ASN A 533 1.36 -34.81 1.65
CA ASN A 533 2.25 -35.94 1.92
C ASN A 533 3.74 -35.59 1.71
N SER A 534 4.07 -34.38 1.24
CA SER A 534 5.45 -33.95 1.06
C SER A 534 6.03 -33.46 2.40
N PRO A 535 7.04 -34.14 2.97
CA PRO A 535 7.64 -33.73 4.24
C PRO A 535 8.21 -32.32 4.17
N LYS A 536 8.80 -31.97 3.02
CA LYS A 536 9.37 -30.65 2.73
C LYS A 536 8.31 -29.54 2.73
N PHE A 537 7.07 -29.84 2.37
CA PHE A 537 5.97 -28.86 2.43
C PHE A 537 5.47 -28.68 3.86
N ILE A 538 5.25 -29.77 4.60
CA ILE A 538 4.77 -29.72 5.99
C ILE A 538 5.78 -28.99 6.90
N GLU A 539 7.07 -29.21 6.70
CA GLU A 539 8.11 -28.61 7.56
C GLU A 539 8.42 -27.14 7.23
N LYS A 540 8.29 -26.73 5.95
CA LYS A 540 8.69 -25.38 5.50
C LYS A 540 7.53 -24.42 5.31
N ALA A 541 6.31 -24.91 5.10
CA ALA A 541 5.17 -24.03 4.91
C ALA A 541 4.66 -23.51 6.27
N PRO A 542 4.19 -22.24 6.34
CA PRO A 542 3.49 -21.72 7.51
C PRO A 542 2.31 -22.61 7.92
N LYS A 543 2.04 -22.71 9.23
CA LYS A 543 1.00 -23.63 9.79
C LYS A 543 -0.41 -23.34 9.26
N ASP A 544 -0.73 -22.08 9.04
CA ASP A 544 -1.96 -21.58 8.44
C ASP A 544 -2.10 -22.01 6.98
N VAL A 545 -1.01 -22.00 6.20
CA VAL A 545 -0.99 -22.48 4.81
C VAL A 545 -1.21 -24.00 4.77
N VAL A 546 -0.60 -24.75 5.67
CA VAL A 546 -0.82 -26.20 5.77
C VAL A 546 -2.29 -26.50 6.12
N ARG A 547 -2.86 -25.78 7.10
CA ARG A 547 -4.27 -25.92 7.49
C ARG A 547 -5.22 -25.60 6.33
N GLY A 548 -4.99 -24.50 5.60
CA GLY A 548 -5.83 -24.14 4.45
C GLY A 548 -5.77 -25.16 3.30
N VAL A 549 -4.63 -25.85 3.12
CA VAL A 549 -4.54 -26.96 2.15
C VAL A 549 -5.27 -28.21 2.65
N GLN A 550 -5.27 -28.48 3.95
CA GLN A 550 -6.04 -29.58 4.56
C GLN A 550 -7.56 -29.36 4.41
N GLU A 551 -8.05 -28.15 4.69
CA GLU A 551 -9.46 -27.77 4.52
C GLU A 551 -9.89 -27.92 3.05
N LYS A 552 -9.10 -27.41 2.10
CA LYS A 552 -9.36 -27.58 0.67
C LYS A 552 -9.36 -29.03 0.21
N ALA A 553 -8.51 -29.88 0.79
CA ALA A 553 -8.48 -31.30 0.49
C ALA A 553 -9.73 -32.01 1.01
N ALA A 554 -10.19 -31.67 2.22
CA ALA A 554 -11.42 -32.21 2.80
C ALA A 554 -12.66 -31.82 1.96
N GLU A 555 -12.79 -30.55 1.58
CA GLU A 555 -13.87 -30.09 0.69
C GLU A 555 -13.84 -30.79 -0.67
N ALA A 556 -12.65 -30.97 -1.25
CA ALA A 556 -12.50 -31.66 -2.54
C ALA A 556 -12.89 -33.13 -2.45
N GLU A 557 -12.55 -33.81 -1.34
CA GLU A 557 -12.92 -35.21 -1.07
C GLU A 557 -14.42 -35.39 -0.94
N GLU A 558 -15.09 -34.52 -0.21
CA GLU A 558 -16.54 -34.53 -0.06
C GLU A 558 -17.25 -34.33 -1.41
N LYS A 559 -16.83 -33.33 -2.17
CA LYS A 559 -17.36 -33.06 -3.52
C LYS A 559 -17.13 -34.26 -4.47
N ILE A 560 -15.98 -34.93 -4.38
CA ILE A 560 -15.69 -36.17 -5.13
C ILE A 560 -16.65 -37.29 -4.74
N ASN A 561 -16.86 -37.53 -3.44
CA ASN A 561 -17.74 -38.59 -2.95
C ASN A 561 -19.18 -38.37 -3.39
N LEU A 562 -19.67 -37.14 -3.30
CA LEU A 562 -21.01 -36.78 -3.77
C LEU A 562 -21.17 -36.95 -5.28
N THR A 563 -20.15 -36.56 -6.07
CA THR A 563 -20.14 -36.76 -7.53
C THR A 563 -20.10 -38.25 -7.89
N LYS A 564 -19.36 -39.08 -7.14
CA LYS A 564 -19.32 -40.55 -7.32
C LYS A 564 -20.67 -41.20 -7.03
N ASN A 565 -21.31 -40.83 -5.91
CA ASN A 565 -22.63 -41.32 -5.55
C ASN A 565 -23.66 -40.97 -6.63
N ARG A 566 -23.57 -39.76 -7.20
CA ARG A 566 -24.43 -39.33 -8.31
C ARG A 566 -24.20 -40.11 -9.59
N LEU A 567 -22.93 -40.34 -9.97
CA LEU A 567 -22.58 -41.15 -11.13
C LEU A 567 -23.08 -42.59 -11.00
N ALA A 568 -23.00 -43.17 -9.79
CA ALA A 568 -23.54 -44.51 -9.51
C ALA A 568 -25.06 -44.54 -9.70
N LEU A 569 -25.77 -43.52 -9.20
CA LEU A 569 -27.21 -43.39 -9.35
C LEU A 569 -27.64 -43.24 -10.82
N LEU A 570 -27.01 -42.33 -11.57
CA LEU A 570 -27.31 -42.12 -12.99
C LEU A 570 -27.03 -43.37 -13.84
N LYS A 571 -25.92 -44.07 -13.57
CA LYS A 571 -25.61 -45.35 -14.25
C LYS A 571 -26.64 -46.44 -13.93
N SER A 572 -27.17 -46.47 -12.70
CA SER A 572 -28.23 -47.41 -12.33
C SER A 572 -29.55 -47.11 -13.04
N THR A 573 -29.87 -45.83 -13.28
CA THR A 573 -31.06 -45.40 -14.02
C THR A 573 -30.96 -45.76 -15.51
N VAL A 574 -29.77 -45.67 -16.11
CA VAL A 574 -29.52 -46.11 -17.51
C VAL A 574 -29.73 -47.62 -17.69
N MET A 575 -29.34 -48.43 -16.69
CA MET A 575 -29.56 -49.89 -16.71
C MET A 575 -31.03 -50.32 -16.53
N LEU A 576 -31.89 -49.45 -16.00
CA LEU A 576 -33.32 -49.71 -15.81
C LEU A 576 -34.18 -49.26 -17.02
N LEU A 577 -33.60 -48.49 -17.94
CA LEU A 577 -34.26 -47.94 -19.14
C LEU A 577 -33.86 -48.66 -20.44
N GLN A 578 -32.98 -49.66 -20.37
CA GLN A 578 -32.68 -50.63 -21.43
C GLN A 578 -33.38 -51.95 -21.13
#